data_AF-A0A820MY69-F1
#
_entry.id   AF-A0A820MY69-F1
#
_cell.length_a   1.000
_cell.length_b   1.000
_cell.length_c   1.000
_cell.angle_alpha   90.00
_cell.angle_beta   90.00
_cell.angle_gamma   90.00
#
_symmetry.space_group_name_H-M   'P 1'
#
loop_
_entity.id
_entity.type
_entity.pdbx_description
1 polymer ?
#
loop_
_entity_poly.entity_id
_entity_poly.type
_entity_poly.pdbx_seq_one_letter_code
_entity_poly.pdbx_strand_id
1 'polypeptide(L)'
;MVCFQLVQVALENVAACSSISWHTNGTRVAQISLPEDVFVDNDGNIYVPDNFNSIQKWLVDAKSSIIVAGGSSGSSMNQLKNPVGIFVRNNNMYIIDNGNFRVQKWTNGATSGITVAGGNSKGAELNQLSNCYGIYVDDKENVYISDRDNNRVMLWTPGATKGIIVAGGNGEGSNSNQLRFPLGIDLDEDGNIYIADYYNNRVQKWITDAKAGITVAGGNGGGSDPNQLSLPRAVSVDIKKNVYVLDTFNNRIQKWSPGASSGITIIGNDGPGSRPNQLKSPFGMRFDSNGNIFVADTYNYRIQKFTC
;
A
#
# COMPACT_ATOMS: atom_id res chain seq x y z
N MET A 1 -11.94 -3.10 21.45
CA MET A 1 -12.87 -3.68 20.47
C MET A 1 -12.60 -2.98 19.15
N VAL A 2 -11.66 -3.50 18.36
CA VAL A 2 -11.34 -3.01 17.00
C VAL A 2 -11.04 -4.27 16.20
N CYS A 3 -12.10 -4.96 15.83
CA CYS A 3 -12.18 -5.84 14.68
C CYS A 3 -12.80 -4.95 13.60
N PHE A 4 -12.36 -5.02 12.34
CA PHE A 4 -13.00 -4.26 11.27
C PHE A 4 -14.46 -4.73 11.15
N GLN A 5 -15.37 -4.08 11.87
CA GLN A 5 -16.80 -4.12 11.60
C GLN A 5 -17.12 -2.95 10.68
N LEU A 6 -17.78 -3.27 9.57
CA LEU A 6 -18.30 -2.44 8.45
C LEU A 6 -17.41 -2.56 7.18
N VAL A 7 -17.89 -2.96 5.99
CA VAL A 7 -19.26 -3.26 5.50
C VAL A 7 -19.21 -4.35 4.42
N GLN A 8 -20.30 -5.12 4.40
CA GLN A 8 -20.78 -6.00 3.35
C GLN A 8 -20.83 -5.32 1.97
N VAL A 9 -19.79 -5.48 1.14
CA VAL A 9 -19.89 -5.09 -0.28
C VAL A 9 -20.67 -6.18 -1.03
N ALA A 10 -21.95 -5.94 -1.27
CA ALA A 10 -22.67 -6.57 -2.37
C ALA A 10 -22.40 -5.74 -3.63
N LEU A 11 -21.27 -6.00 -4.30
CA LEU A 11 -21.11 -5.56 -5.69
C LEU A 11 -21.93 -6.53 -6.55
N GLU A 12 -23.26 -6.42 -6.48
CA GLU A 12 -24.18 -7.17 -7.36
C GLU A 12 -24.56 -6.40 -8.62
N ASN A 13 -24.18 -5.11 -8.75
CA ASN A 13 -24.38 -4.35 -9.98
C ASN A 13 -23.21 -3.40 -10.25
N VAL A 14 -22.60 -3.54 -11.42
CA VAL A 14 -21.53 -2.68 -11.94
C VAL A 14 -22.14 -1.34 -12.38
N ALA A 15 -22.55 -0.51 -11.41
CA ALA A 15 -22.88 0.89 -11.66
C ALA A 15 -21.57 1.71 -11.63
N ALA A 16 -21.41 2.63 -12.58
CA ALA A 16 -20.20 3.42 -12.78
C ALA A 16 -19.78 4.14 -11.48
N CYS A 17 -18.57 3.85 -10.97
CA CYS A 17 -18.06 4.55 -9.79
C CYS A 17 -17.82 6.02 -10.14
N SER A 18 -18.35 6.95 -9.32
CA SER A 18 -18.06 8.37 -9.46
C SER A 18 -16.71 8.71 -8.85
N SER A 19 -15.92 9.60 -9.47
CA SER A 19 -14.61 9.99 -8.98
C SER A 19 -14.50 11.45 -8.58
N ILE A 20 -13.89 11.73 -7.43
CA ILE A 20 -13.42 13.08 -7.06
C ILE A 20 -11.88 13.04 -7.04
N SER A 21 -11.25 13.98 -7.73
CA SER A 21 -9.80 14.10 -7.78
C SER A 21 -9.31 15.31 -6.99
N TRP A 22 -8.22 15.09 -6.27
CA TRP A 22 -7.50 16.14 -5.59
C TRP A 22 -6.37 16.59 -6.50
N HIS A 23 -6.56 17.75 -7.13
CA HIS A 23 -5.56 18.44 -7.94
C HIS A 23 -5.25 19.78 -7.31
N THR A 24 -4.00 20.18 -7.38
CA THR A 24 -3.57 21.49 -6.89
C THR A 24 -2.49 22.00 -7.82
N ASN A 25 -2.88 22.79 -8.82
CA ASN A 25 -1.99 23.78 -9.40
C ASN A 25 -1.96 24.97 -8.42
N GLY A 26 -0.95 25.01 -7.54
CA GLY A 26 -0.83 26.01 -6.49
C GLY A 26 0.55 25.98 -5.82
N THR A 27 0.78 26.89 -4.86
CA THR A 27 2.06 27.02 -4.13
C THR A 27 2.45 25.73 -3.38
N ARG A 28 3.74 25.61 -3.02
CA ARG A 28 4.48 24.45 -2.45
C ARG A 28 3.76 23.58 -1.39
N VAL A 29 2.69 24.06 -0.76
CA VAL A 29 1.93 23.40 0.33
C VAL A 29 0.61 22.79 -0.17
N ALA A 30 0.30 22.90 -1.45
CA ALA A 30 -0.89 22.29 -2.03
C ALA A 30 -0.56 21.11 -2.96
N GLN A 31 0.60 21.11 -3.64
CA GLN A 31 0.91 20.22 -4.76
C GLN A 31 1.15 18.75 -4.36
N ILE A 32 0.29 17.84 -4.82
CA ILE A 32 0.60 16.40 -4.91
C ILE A 32 1.59 16.21 -6.06
N SER A 33 2.82 15.80 -5.74
CA SER A 33 3.83 15.49 -6.74
C SER A 33 4.18 13.98 -6.68
N LEU A 34 3.87 13.23 -7.75
CA LEU A 34 4.11 11.78 -7.88
C LEU A 34 3.77 10.97 -6.61
N PRO A 35 2.49 10.88 -6.22
CA PRO A 35 2.10 10.14 -5.02
C PRO A 35 2.47 8.66 -5.18
N GLU A 36 3.34 8.15 -4.31
CA GLU A 36 3.74 6.74 -4.28
C GLU A 36 2.70 5.86 -3.57
N ASP A 37 2.04 6.41 -2.56
CA ASP A 37 1.05 5.72 -1.73
C ASP A 37 -0.02 6.70 -1.23
N VAL A 38 -1.12 6.16 -0.71
CA VAL A 38 -2.19 6.93 -0.07
C VAL A 38 -2.77 6.15 1.09
N PHE A 39 -2.94 6.81 2.23
CA PHE A 39 -3.72 6.29 3.35
C PHE A 39 -4.91 7.19 3.64
N VAL A 40 -6.04 6.60 3.99
CA VAL A 40 -7.24 7.30 4.45
C VAL A 40 -7.61 6.78 5.83
N ASP A 41 -7.75 7.68 6.80
CA ASP A 41 -8.17 7.30 8.16
C ASP A 41 -9.70 7.24 8.28
N ASN A 42 -10.19 6.77 9.44
CA ASN A 42 -11.63 6.63 9.70
C ASN A 42 -12.39 7.97 9.74
N ASP A 43 -11.67 9.08 9.95
CA ASP A 43 -12.25 10.43 9.91
C ASP A 43 -12.30 10.97 8.46
N GLY A 44 -11.82 10.21 7.48
CA GLY A 44 -11.77 10.59 6.07
C GLY A 44 -10.59 11.48 5.70
N ASN A 45 -9.61 11.66 6.59
CA ASN A 45 -8.41 12.42 6.27
C ASN A 45 -7.49 11.61 5.35
N ILE A 46 -6.88 12.27 4.38
CA ILE A 46 -6.01 11.66 3.38
C ILE A 46 -4.56 11.99 3.72
N TYR A 47 -3.70 10.98 3.76
CA TYR A 47 -2.27 11.08 3.99
C TYR A 47 -1.52 10.61 2.75
N VAL A 48 -0.58 11.42 2.28
CA VAL A 48 0.19 11.13 1.07
C VAL A 48 1.67 11.40 1.35
N PRO A 49 2.56 10.42 1.14
CA PRO A 49 4.00 10.64 1.06
C PRO A 49 4.31 11.48 -0.18
N ASP A 50 5.05 12.57 0.02
CA ASP A 50 5.34 13.55 -1.03
C ASP A 50 6.86 13.69 -1.26
N ASN A 51 7.26 14.11 -2.46
CA ASN A 51 8.66 14.16 -2.91
C ASN A 51 9.53 15.14 -2.13
N PHE A 52 8.94 16.01 -1.31
CA PHE A 52 9.68 16.94 -0.45
C PHE A 52 10.15 16.32 0.86
N ASN A 53 10.14 14.99 0.97
CA ASN A 53 10.52 14.25 2.17
C ASN A 53 9.59 14.57 3.35
N SER A 54 8.29 14.53 3.08
CA SER A 54 7.24 14.83 4.05
C SER A 54 6.03 13.95 3.85
N ILE A 55 5.19 13.87 4.88
CA ILE A 55 3.82 13.38 4.77
C ILE A 55 2.88 14.58 4.78
N GLN A 56 2.08 14.69 3.73
CA GLN A 56 1.03 15.68 3.60
C GLN A 56 -0.30 15.07 4.09
N LYS A 57 -1.06 15.82 4.90
CA LYS A 57 -2.41 15.45 5.34
C LYS A 57 -3.43 16.45 4.79
N TRP A 58 -4.45 15.97 4.10
CA TRP A 58 -5.66 16.73 3.77
C TRP A 58 -6.77 16.34 4.73
N LEU A 59 -7.39 17.34 5.36
CA LEU A 59 -8.65 17.13 6.08
C LEU A 59 -9.79 16.96 5.08
N VAL A 60 -10.88 16.32 5.51
CA VAL A 60 -12.11 16.23 4.72
C VAL A 60 -12.51 17.63 4.24
N ASP A 61 -12.81 17.74 2.94
CA ASP A 61 -13.20 18.97 2.24
C ASP A 61 -12.18 20.14 2.27
N ALA A 62 -10.96 19.91 2.77
CA ALA A 62 -9.91 20.92 2.75
C ALA A 62 -9.54 21.32 1.30
N LYS A 63 -8.91 22.49 1.11
CA LYS A 63 -8.35 22.90 -0.19
C LYS A 63 -6.81 22.87 -0.23
N SER A 64 -6.19 22.59 0.89
CA SER A 64 -4.74 22.58 1.09
C SER A 64 -4.37 21.49 2.09
N SER A 65 -3.18 20.93 1.97
CA SER A 65 -2.64 20.03 2.98
C SER A 65 -1.92 20.78 4.09
N ILE A 66 -1.62 20.04 5.15
CA ILE A 66 -0.62 20.37 6.16
C ILE A 66 0.46 19.29 6.18
N ILE A 67 1.71 19.67 6.47
CA ILE A 67 2.78 18.70 6.71
C ILE A 67 2.64 18.16 8.13
N VAL A 68 2.51 16.84 8.25
CA VAL A 68 2.32 16.15 9.55
C VAL A 68 3.53 15.31 9.99
N ALA A 69 4.48 15.07 9.09
CA ALA A 69 5.77 14.45 9.40
C ALA A 69 6.84 14.87 8.38
N GLY A 70 8.09 14.95 8.83
CA GLY A 70 9.23 15.36 8.00
C GLY A 70 9.20 16.84 7.60
N GLY A 71 9.45 17.13 6.33
CA GLY A 71 9.54 18.50 5.79
C GLY A 71 10.97 18.97 5.52
N SER A 72 11.96 18.13 5.80
CA SER A 72 13.33 18.30 5.31
C SER A 72 14.00 16.94 5.10
N SER A 73 14.92 16.88 4.14
CA SER A 73 15.67 15.66 3.83
C SER A 73 16.76 15.42 4.88
N GLY A 74 16.85 14.21 5.42
CA GLY A 74 17.92 13.82 6.33
C GLY A 74 17.61 12.55 7.11
N SER A 75 18.49 12.20 8.05
CA SER A 75 18.39 10.98 8.86
C SER A 75 18.04 11.23 10.34
N SER A 76 17.95 12.49 10.75
CA SER A 76 17.48 12.87 12.10
C SER A 76 16.04 12.40 12.31
N MET A 77 15.60 12.27 13.57
CA MET A 77 14.26 11.73 13.89
C MET A 77 13.11 12.69 13.51
N ASN A 78 13.40 13.95 13.24
CA ASN A 78 12.46 14.92 12.70
C ASN A 78 12.55 15.06 11.16
N GLN A 79 13.34 14.23 10.49
CA GLN A 79 13.58 14.27 9.06
C GLN A 79 13.18 12.95 8.41
N LEU A 80 12.81 13.03 7.13
CA LEU A 80 12.56 11.87 6.28
C LEU A 80 13.49 11.96 5.07
N LYS A 81 13.67 10.86 4.36
CA LYS A 81 14.40 10.81 3.10
C LYS A 81 13.70 9.83 2.17
N ASN A 82 13.07 10.34 1.11
CA ASN A 82 12.27 9.56 0.16
C ASN A 82 11.22 8.69 0.86
N PRO A 83 10.25 9.26 1.59
CA PRO A 83 9.17 8.48 2.20
C PRO A 83 8.27 7.90 1.10
N VAL A 84 7.90 6.62 1.20
CA VAL A 84 7.14 5.92 0.14
C VAL A 84 5.83 5.31 0.62
N GLY A 85 5.87 4.46 1.65
CA GLY A 85 4.69 3.76 2.19
C GLY A 85 4.23 4.40 3.48
N ILE A 86 2.91 4.44 3.70
CA ILE A 86 2.32 5.00 4.92
C ILE A 86 1.17 4.14 5.44
N PHE A 87 1.10 4.00 6.77
CA PHE A 87 -0.05 3.44 7.45
C PHE A 87 -0.40 4.28 8.67
N VAL A 88 -1.68 4.53 8.92
CA VAL A 88 -2.12 5.26 10.12
C VAL A 88 -2.98 4.34 10.99
N ARG A 89 -2.62 4.20 12.26
CA ARG A 89 -3.40 3.43 13.24
C ARG A 89 -3.31 4.08 14.61
N ASN A 90 -4.44 4.12 15.33
CA ASN A 90 -4.50 4.66 16.70
C ASN A 90 -3.82 6.03 16.84
N ASN A 91 -4.07 6.93 15.87
CA ASN A 91 -3.48 8.27 15.82
C ASN A 91 -1.94 8.30 15.69
N ASN A 92 -1.33 7.19 15.27
CA ASN A 92 0.08 7.06 14.96
C ASN A 92 0.26 6.80 13.46
N MET A 93 1.18 7.53 12.83
CA MET A 93 1.60 7.32 11.46
C MET A 93 2.86 6.45 11.45
N TYR A 94 2.88 5.45 10.58
CA TYR A 94 4.03 4.57 10.33
C TYR A 94 4.47 4.80 8.90
N ILE A 95 5.70 5.26 8.74
CA ILE A 95 6.20 5.78 7.47
C ILE A 95 7.43 4.98 7.09
N ILE A 96 7.42 4.39 5.89
CA ILE A 96 8.63 3.84 5.29
C ILE A 96 9.49 5.01 4.84
N ASP A 97 10.50 5.32 5.64
CA ASP A 97 11.54 6.31 5.39
C ASP A 97 12.64 5.68 4.54
N ASN A 98 12.32 5.42 3.27
CA ASN A 98 13.01 4.46 2.42
C ASN A 98 14.49 4.81 2.20
N GLY A 99 14.81 6.10 2.02
CA GLY A 99 16.18 6.57 1.85
C GLY A 99 17.05 6.44 3.11
N ASN A 100 16.45 6.16 4.26
CA ASN A 100 17.11 5.84 5.52
C ASN A 100 16.95 4.36 5.93
N PHE A 101 16.34 3.52 5.08
CA PHE A 101 16.17 2.07 5.29
C PHE A 101 15.51 1.73 6.64
N ARG A 102 14.48 2.49 7.01
CA ARG A 102 13.78 2.33 8.29
C ARG A 102 12.29 2.61 8.16
N VAL A 103 11.53 2.17 9.18
CA VAL A 103 10.18 2.67 9.43
C VAL A 103 10.21 3.58 10.64
N GLN A 104 9.65 4.78 10.48
CA GLN A 104 9.43 5.70 11.59
C GLN A 104 7.97 5.69 12.02
N LYS A 105 7.73 5.62 13.33
CA LYS A 105 6.44 5.88 13.97
C LYS A 105 6.38 7.33 14.45
N TRP A 106 5.36 8.07 14.05
CA TRP A 106 5.08 9.45 14.44
C TRP A 106 3.71 9.50 15.10
N THR A 107 3.65 9.86 16.38
CA THR A 107 2.38 10.15 17.04
C THR A 107 1.83 11.48 16.51
N ASN A 108 0.52 11.58 16.33
CA ASN A 108 -0.10 12.81 15.83
C ASN A 108 0.29 14.03 16.68
N GLY A 109 0.75 15.10 16.01
CA GLY A 109 1.25 16.32 16.65
C GLY A 109 2.71 16.25 17.12
N ALA A 110 3.39 15.11 17.01
CA ALA A 110 4.81 15.00 17.33
C ALA A 110 5.67 15.76 16.31
N THR A 111 6.77 16.35 16.78
CA THR A 111 7.76 17.04 15.94
C THR A 111 8.88 16.12 15.44
N SER A 112 8.94 14.90 15.95
CA SER A 112 9.89 13.86 15.56
C SER A 112 9.27 12.48 15.73
N GLY A 113 9.70 11.50 14.91
CA GLY A 113 9.34 10.11 15.07
C GLY A 113 10.31 9.31 15.93
N ILE A 114 10.02 8.01 16.04
CA ILE A 114 10.93 6.99 16.56
C ILE A 114 11.10 5.89 15.51
N THR A 115 12.29 5.29 15.43
CA THR A 115 12.51 4.14 14.55
C THR A 115 11.92 2.89 15.17
N VAL A 116 11.02 2.21 14.45
CA VAL A 116 10.33 0.99 14.91
C VAL A 116 10.69 -0.26 14.11
N ALA A 117 11.34 -0.11 12.95
CA ALA A 117 11.93 -1.20 12.17
C ALA A 117 13.11 -0.67 11.33
N GLY A 118 14.11 -1.52 11.09
CA GLY A 118 15.29 -1.17 10.29
C GLY A 118 16.21 -0.12 10.94
N GLY A 119 16.78 0.77 10.12
CA GLY A 119 17.67 1.85 10.56
C GLY A 119 19.14 1.46 10.76
N ASN A 120 19.51 0.21 10.43
CA ASN A 120 20.87 -0.32 10.60
C ASN A 120 21.63 -0.44 9.28
N SER A 121 21.51 0.58 8.42
CA SER A 121 21.94 0.59 7.02
C SER A 121 21.14 -0.36 6.11
N LYS A 122 21.34 -0.19 4.79
CA LYS A 122 20.82 -1.11 3.78
C LYS A 122 21.46 -2.49 3.92
N GLY A 123 20.66 -3.54 3.90
CA GLY A 123 21.17 -4.92 3.88
C GLY A 123 20.07 -5.96 4.09
N ALA A 124 20.48 -7.22 4.28
CA ALA A 124 19.59 -8.38 4.36
C ALA A 124 19.53 -9.03 5.75
N GLU A 125 20.31 -8.54 6.72
CA GLU A 125 20.23 -9.00 8.11
C GLU A 125 18.83 -8.74 8.69
N LEU A 126 18.48 -9.45 9.77
CA LEU A 126 17.13 -9.35 10.36
C LEU A 126 16.84 -7.99 11.02
N ASN A 127 17.85 -7.15 11.26
CA ASN A 127 17.70 -5.77 11.71
C ASN A 127 17.87 -4.73 10.57
N GLN A 128 18.01 -5.19 9.33
CA GLN A 128 18.21 -4.35 8.15
C GLN A 128 17.03 -4.45 7.18
N LEU A 129 16.87 -3.41 6.37
CA LEU A 129 15.84 -3.27 5.35
C LEU A 129 16.49 -2.79 4.05
N SER A 130 15.87 -3.06 2.90
CA SER A 130 16.37 -2.65 1.59
C SER A 130 15.23 -2.29 0.63
N ASN A 131 15.11 -0.99 0.33
CA ASN A 131 14.18 -0.44 -0.67
C ASN A 131 12.72 -0.90 -0.47
N CYS A 132 12.18 -0.77 0.74
CA CYS A 132 10.84 -1.22 1.10
C CYS A 132 9.73 -0.33 0.49
N TYR A 133 8.53 -0.88 0.31
CA TYR A 133 7.39 -0.14 -0.29
C TYR A 133 6.07 -0.31 0.46
N GLY A 134 5.63 -1.55 0.68
CA GLY A 134 4.36 -1.85 1.33
C GLY A 134 4.52 -1.92 2.84
N ILE A 135 3.56 -1.33 3.56
CA ILE A 135 3.47 -1.38 5.02
C ILE A 135 2.05 -1.72 5.44
N TYR A 136 1.92 -2.58 6.43
CA TYR A 136 0.67 -2.82 7.14
C TYR A 136 0.95 -2.82 8.64
N VAL A 137 0.05 -2.24 9.43
CA VAL A 137 0.17 -2.23 10.90
C VAL A 137 -1.10 -2.83 11.50
N ASP A 138 -0.96 -3.92 12.27
CA ASP A 138 -2.11 -4.57 12.92
C ASP A 138 -2.55 -3.87 14.22
N ASP A 139 -3.64 -4.34 14.85
CA ASP A 139 -4.17 -3.75 16.09
C ASP A 139 -3.24 -3.87 17.30
N LYS A 140 -2.23 -4.75 17.24
CA LYS A 140 -1.19 -4.87 18.27
C LYS A 140 0.01 -3.96 17.96
N GLU A 141 -0.13 -3.09 16.95
CA GLU A 141 0.92 -2.24 16.40
C GLU A 141 2.12 -3.02 15.86
N ASN A 142 1.94 -4.29 15.46
CA ASN A 142 2.98 -5.00 14.74
C ASN A 142 3.09 -4.44 13.32
N VAL A 143 4.32 -4.22 12.86
CA VAL A 143 4.63 -3.61 11.57
C VAL A 143 5.08 -4.67 10.59
N TYR A 144 4.28 -4.88 9.55
CA TYR A 144 4.59 -5.75 8.41
C TYR A 144 5.14 -4.89 7.28
N ILE A 145 6.23 -5.31 6.66
CA ILE A 145 6.95 -4.53 5.65
C ILE A 145 7.34 -5.45 4.50
N SER A 146 7.01 -5.07 3.26
CA SER A 146 7.64 -5.69 2.10
C SER A 146 9.04 -5.16 1.89
N ASP A 147 10.01 -6.02 2.18
CA ASP A 147 11.43 -5.76 2.03
C ASP A 147 11.84 -6.16 0.60
N ARG A 148 11.43 -5.31 -0.35
CA ARG A 148 11.40 -5.55 -1.80
C ARG A 148 12.68 -6.18 -2.34
N ASP A 149 13.83 -5.55 -2.11
CA ASP A 149 15.11 -6.00 -2.68
C ASP A 149 15.62 -7.28 -2.02
N ASN A 150 15.13 -7.61 -0.82
CA ASN A 150 15.43 -8.85 -0.13
C ASN A 150 14.37 -9.94 -0.41
N ASN A 151 13.38 -9.68 -1.28
CA ASN A 151 12.37 -10.64 -1.73
C ASN A 151 11.62 -11.34 -0.57
N ARG A 152 11.25 -10.56 0.45
CA ARG A 152 10.61 -11.07 1.67
C ARG A 152 9.61 -10.07 2.25
N VAL A 153 8.70 -10.58 3.07
CA VAL A 153 7.90 -9.76 4.00
C VAL A 153 8.39 -10.01 5.40
N MET A 154 8.58 -8.93 6.13
CA MET A 154 9.16 -8.93 7.47
C MET A 154 8.16 -8.35 8.47
N LEU A 155 8.16 -8.90 9.68
CA LEU A 155 7.32 -8.51 10.81
C LEU A 155 8.19 -7.98 11.95
N TRP A 156 7.89 -6.79 12.46
CA TRP A 156 8.43 -6.25 13.71
C TRP A 156 7.32 -6.04 14.72
N THR A 157 7.47 -6.63 15.90
CA THR A 157 6.61 -6.33 17.05
C THR A 157 7.11 -5.08 17.77
N PRO A 158 6.26 -4.36 18.52
CA PRO A 158 6.69 -3.19 19.28
C PRO A 158 7.91 -3.47 20.17
N GLY A 159 8.96 -2.65 20.02
CA GLY A 159 10.21 -2.78 20.78
C GLY A 159 11.21 -3.80 20.25
N ALA A 160 10.89 -4.54 19.17
CA ALA A 160 11.81 -5.50 18.58
C ALA A 160 13.03 -4.81 17.94
N THR A 161 14.22 -5.38 18.17
CA THR A 161 15.47 -4.91 17.55
C THR A 161 15.80 -5.60 16.22
N LYS A 162 15.08 -6.69 15.92
CA LYS A 162 15.17 -7.51 14.70
C LYS A 162 13.76 -7.94 14.30
N GLY A 163 13.53 -8.10 13.01
CA GLY A 163 12.28 -8.58 12.47
C GLY A 163 12.30 -10.10 12.25
N ILE A 164 11.13 -10.62 11.91
CA ILE A 164 10.90 -12.03 11.59
C ILE A 164 10.44 -12.11 10.13
N ILE A 165 11.01 -13.02 9.36
CA ILE A 165 10.53 -13.30 7.99
C ILE A 165 9.21 -14.05 8.11
N VAL A 166 8.14 -13.47 7.55
CA VAL A 166 6.78 -14.04 7.58
C VAL A 166 6.28 -14.48 6.20
N ALA A 167 6.95 -14.08 5.13
CA ALA A 167 6.74 -14.60 3.78
C ALA A 167 8.00 -14.41 2.92
N GLY A 168 8.22 -15.30 1.95
CA GLY A 168 9.39 -15.26 1.07
C GLY A 168 10.72 -15.50 1.81
N GLY A 169 11.79 -14.78 1.42
CA GLY A 169 13.12 -14.91 2.02
C GLY A 169 13.93 -16.12 1.57
N ASN A 170 13.42 -16.90 0.61
CA ASN A 170 14.07 -18.08 0.02
C ASN A 170 14.78 -17.76 -1.31
N GLY A 171 15.33 -16.55 -1.42
CA GLY A 171 15.87 -16.00 -2.66
C GLY A 171 14.80 -15.46 -3.61
N GLU A 172 15.27 -14.70 -4.61
CA GLU A 172 14.43 -14.22 -5.70
C GLU A 172 13.93 -15.40 -6.56
N GLY A 173 12.63 -15.46 -6.85
CA GLY A 173 12.10 -16.49 -7.74
C GLY A 173 10.57 -16.52 -7.80
N SER A 174 10.04 -17.51 -8.52
CA SER A 174 8.61 -17.69 -8.78
C SER A 174 8.01 -18.95 -8.14
N ASN A 175 8.81 -19.75 -7.44
CA ASN A 175 8.30 -20.88 -6.66
C ASN A 175 7.30 -20.40 -5.59
N SER A 176 6.48 -21.31 -5.05
CA SER A 176 5.45 -20.96 -4.08
C SER A 176 6.03 -20.39 -2.76
N ASN A 177 7.26 -20.76 -2.41
CA ASN A 177 7.99 -20.23 -1.25
C ASN A 177 8.91 -19.03 -1.58
N GLN A 178 8.89 -18.53 -2.82
CA GLN A 178 9.69 -17.41 -3.27
C GLN A 178 8.81 -16.22 -3.67
N LEU A 179 9.39 -15.02 -3.58
CA LEU A 179 8.82 -13.78 -4.05
C LEU A 179 9.81 -13.11 -5.00
N ARG A 180 9.32 -12.19 -5.81
CA ARG A 180 10.14 -11.37 -6.72
C ARG A 180 9.70 -9.92 -6.63
N PHE A 181 10.44 -9.17 -5.81
CA PHE A 181 10.24 -7.75 -5.57
C PHE A 181 8.84 -7.44 -5.02
N PRO A 182 8.44 -8.03 -3.88
CA PRO A 182 7.12 -7.78 -3.31
C PRO A 182 6.92 -6.29 -3.01
N LEU A 183 5.74 -5.76 -3.34
CA LEU A 183 5.37 -4.36 -3.12
C LEU A 183 4.23 -4.27 -2.10
N GLY A 184 3.02 -3.90 -2.50
CA GLY A 184 1.88 -3.77 -1.59
C GLY A 184 1.58 -5.06 -0.83
N ILE A 185 1.17 -4.88 0.42
CA ILE A 185 0.75 -5.95 1.33
C ILE A 185 -0.53 -5.54 2.05
N ASP A 186 -1.38 -6.51 2.35
CA ASP A 186 -2.55 -6.33 3.21
C ASP A 186 -2.80 -7.62 4.01
N LEU A 187 -3.47 -7.50 5.16
CA LEU A 187 -3.80 -8.65 6.01
C LEU A 187 -5.31 -8.81 6.13
N ASP A 188 -5.78 -10.05 6.15
CA ASP A 188 -7.15 -10.36 6.53
C ASP A 188 -7.31 -10.54 8.05
N GLU A 189 -8.55 -10.63 8.53
CA GLU A 189 -8.86 -10.81 9.96
C GLU A 189 -8.28 -12.09 10.59
N ASP A 190 -7.89 -13.09 9.78
CA ASP A 190 -7.24 -14.31 10.28
C ASP A 190 -5.71 -14.13 10.37
N GLY A 191 -5.18 -12.97 10.00
CA GLY A 191 -3.75 -12.67 9.94
C GLY A 191 -3.06 -13.21 8.69
N ASN A 192 -3.79 -13.64 7.67
CA ASN A 192 -3.17 -14.07 6.42
C ASN A 192 -2.67 -12.86 5.63
N ILE A 193 -1.47 -12.96 5.09
CA ILE A 193 -0.78 -11.88 4.38
C ILE A 193 -1.04 -12.02 2.88
N TYR A 194 -1.60 -11.00 2.25
CA TYR A 194 -1.76 -10.89 0.81
C TYR A 194 -0.67 -9.98 0.26
N ILE A 195 0.04 -10.42 -0.77
CA ILE A 195 1.28 -9.80 -1.23
C ILE A 195 1.19 -9.62 -2.74
N ALA A 196 1.36 -8.38 -3.22
CA ALA A 196 1.57 -8.10 -4.63
C ALA A 196 3.01 -8.52 -5.01
N ASP A 197 3.12 -9.70 -5.63
CA ASP A 197 4.37 -10.29 -6.08
C ASP A 197 4.72 -9.74 -7.47
N TYR A 198 5.19 -8.49 -7.46
CA TYR A 198 5.23 -7.56 -8.59
C TYR A 198 5.77 -8.16 -9.90
N TYR A 199 6.99 -8.71 -9.89
CA TYR A 199 7.59 -9.23 -11.13
C TYR A 199 7.13 -10.64 -11.49
N ASN A 200 6.41 -11.32 -10.60
CA ASN A 200 5.76 -12.60 -10.89
C ASN A 200 4.31 -12.42 -11.38
N ASN A 201 3.80 -11.18 -11.50
CA ASN A 201 2.46 -10.88 -12.03
C ASN A 201 1.35 -11.66 -11.32
N ARG A 202 1.44 -11.76 -9.99
CA ARG A 202 0.49 -12.50 -9.17
C ARG A 202 0.29 -11.84 -7.82
N VAL A 203 -0.76 -12.26 -7.12
CA VAL A 203 -0.92 -12.03 -5.69
C VAL A 203 -0.78 -13.35 -4.95
N GLN A 204 0.11 -13.36 -3.95
CA GLN A 204 0.32 -14.49 -3.06
C GLN A 204 -0.41 -14.27 -1.74
N LYS A 205 -1.19 -15.25 -1.30
CA LYS A 205 -1.70 -15.36 0.08
C LYS A 205 -0.76 -16.25 0.89
N TRP A 206 -0.24 -15.74 2.01
CA TRP A 206 0.56 -16.47 2.96
C TRP A 206 -0.20 -16.66 4.27
N ILE A 207 -0.45 -17.91 4.62
CA ILE A 207 -1.06 -18.26 5.91
C ILE A 207 0.04 -18.18 6.98
N THR A 208 -0.31 -17.76 8.19
CA THR A 208 0.63 -17.72 9.33
C THR A 208 1.35 -19.07 9.47
N ASP A 209 2.66 -19.03 9.67
CA ASP A 209 3.57 -20.19 9.77
C ASP A 209 3.68 -21.10 8.53
N ALA A 210 2.98 -20.79 7.44
CA ALA A 210 3.10 -21.54 6.19
C ALA A 210 4.49 -21.38 5.57
N LYS A 211 5.01 -22.45 4.96
CA LYS A 211 6.31 -22.43 4.26
C LYS A 211 6.23 -21.90 2.83
N ALA A 212 5.04 -21.77 2.28
CA ALA A 212 4.79 -21.34 0.91
C ALA A 212 3.47 -20.58 0.81
N GLY A 213 3.41 -19.65 -0.14
CA GLY A 213 2.21 -18.91 -0.50
C GLY A 213 1.32 -19.65 -1.50
N ILE A 214 0.07 -19.23 -1.55
CA ILE A 214 -0.97 -19.69 -2.47
C ILE A 214 -1.29 -18.56 -3.43
N THR A 215 -1.23 -18.81 -4.74
CA THR A 215 -1.64 -17.82 -5.74
C THR A 215 -3.15 -17.63 -5.65
N VAL A 216 -3.60 -16.40 -5.40
CA VAL A 216 -5.03 -16.06 -5.27
C VAL A 216 -5.54 -15.10 -6.35
N ALA A 217 -4.63 -14.49 -7.12
CA ALA A 217 -4.95 -13.70 -8.31
C ALA A 217 -3.75 -13.70 -9.27
N GLY A 218 -4.01 -13.69 -10.58
CA GLY A 218 -2.97 -13.72 -11.61
C GLY A 218 -2.18 -15.04 -11.65
N GLY A 219 -0.87 -14.96 -11.95
CA GLY A 219 0.00 -16.14 -12.05
C GLY A 219 -0.08 -16.92 -13.36
N ASN A 220 -0.89 -16.45 -14.33
CA ASN A 220 -1.05 -17.04 -15.66
C ASN A 220 -0.20 -16.32 -16.73
N GLY A 221 1.00 -15.87 -16.34
CA GLY A 221 1.83 -14.98 -17.13
C GLY A 221 1.47 -13.49 -16.98
N GLY A 222 2.34 -12.63 -17.47
CA GLY A 222 2.09 -11.19 -17.53
C GLY A 222 1.23 -10.82 -18.73
N GLY A 223 0.14 -10.08 -18.51
CA GLY A 223 -0.76 -9.66 -19.59
C GLY A 223 -2.00 -8.93 -19.09
N SER A 224 -2.98 -8.71 -19.96
CA SER A 224 -4.18 -7.91 -19.71
C SER A 224 -5.49 -8.72 -19.70
N ASP A 225 -5.42 -10.03 -19.95
CA ASP A 225 -6.60 -10.91 -19.89
C ASP A 225 -7.21 -10.91 -18.47
N PRO A 226 -8.49 -11.29 -18.31
CA PRO A 226 -9.15 -11.30 -17.00
C PRO A 226 -8.46 -12.18 -15.95
N ASN A 227 -7.75 -13.23 -16.36
CA ASN A 227 -6.99 -14.12 -15.48
C ASN A 227 -5.50 -13.75 -15.33
N GLN A 228 -5.08 -12.63 -15.93
CA GLN A 228 -3.71 -12.13 -15.91
C GLN A 228 -3.61 -10.81 -15.16
N LEU A 229 -2.40 -10.53 -14.70
CA LEU A 229 -1.99 -9.24 -14.14
C LEU A 229 -0.71 -8.80 -14.85
N SER A 230 -0.36 -7.53 -14.74
CA SER A 230 0.88 -6.98 -15.25
C SER A 230 1.45 -5.98 -14.25
N LEU A 231 2.53 -6.40 -13.59
CA LEU A 231 3.28 -5.62 -12.61
C LEU A 231 2.38 -5.05 -11.49
N PRO A 232 1.61 -5.89 -10.76
CA PRO A 232 0.69 -5.41 -9.73
C PRO A 232 1.46 -4.76 -8.58
N ARG A 233 1.10 -3.53 -8.19
CA ARG A 233 1.81 -2.79 -7.13
C ARG A 233 1.12 -2.82 -5.78
N ALA A 234 -0.21 -2.80 -5.76
CA ALA A 234 -0.98 -2.76 -4.52
C ALA A 234 -2.02 -3.88 -4.47
N VAL A 235 -2.32 -4.33 -3.26
CA VAL A 235 -3.34 -5.34 -2.99
C VAL A 235 -4.12 -4.90 -1.75
N SER A 236 -5.43 -5.17 -1.73
CA SER A 236 -6.23 -5.10 -0.51
C SER A 236 -7.20 -6.28 -0.46
N VAL A 237 -7.57 -6.71 0.74
CA VAL A 237 -8.49 -7.82 0.96
C VAL A 237 -9.65 -7.39 1.84
N ASP A 238 -10.88 -7.74 1.45
CA ASP A 238 -12.07 -7.45 2.26
C ASP A 238 -12.43 -8.59 3.23
N ILE A 239 -13.43 -8.34 4.09
CA ILE A 239 -13.92 -9.32 5.07
C ILE A 239 -14.51 -10.59 4.42
N LYS A 240 -14.96 -10.51 3.17
CA LYS A 240 -15.43 -11.65 2.37
C LYS A 240 -14.28 -12.34 1.63
N LYS A 241 -13.03 -11.94 1.90
CA LYS A 241 -11.80 -12.41 1.27
C LYS A 241 -11.72 -12.13 -0.24
N ASN A 242 -12.49 -11.17 -0.75
CA ASN A 242 -12.28 -10.67 -2.10
C ASN A 242 -10.94 -9.92 -2.14
N VAL A 243 -10.15 -10.17 -3.19
CA VAL A 243 -8.84 -9.58 -3.40
C VAL A 243 -8.95 -8.49 -4.46
N TYR A 244 -8.58 -7.27 -4.09
CA TYR A 244 -8.54 -6.10 -4.96
C TYR A 244 -7.08 -5.83 -5.33
N VAL A 245 -6.78 -5.83 -6.62
CA VAL A 245 -5.41 -5.72 -7.12
C VAL A 245 -5.28 -4.48 -7.99
N LEU A 246 -4.34 -3.62 -7.63
CA LEU A 246 -3.90 -2.52 -8.49
C LEU A 246 -2.96 -3.07 -9.56
N ASP A 247 -3.55 -3.40 -10.70
CA ASP A 247 -2.90 -3.95 -11.87
C ASP A 247 -2.24 -2.81 -12.67
N THR A 248 -1.17 -2.27 -12.09
CA THR A 248 -0.61 -0.95 -12.42
C THR A 248 -0.27 -0.77 -13.88
N PHE A 249 0.38 -1.74 -14.52
CA PHE A 249 0.78 -1.57 -15.92
C PHE A 249 -0.42 -1.60 -16.88
N ASN A 250 -1.49 -2.27 -16.47
CA ASN A 250 -2.78 -2.26 -17.16
C ASN A 250 -3.68 -1.07 -16.77
N ASN A 251 -3.24 -0.19 -15.85
CA ASN A 251 -3.95 1.02 -15.41
C ASN A 251 -5.37 0.74 -14.89
N ARG A 252 -5.56 -0.37 -14.19
CA ARG A 252 -6.87 -0.82 -13.72
C ARG A 252 -6.83 -1.39 -12.30
N ILE A 253 -8.00 -1.52 -11.70
CA ILE A 253 -8.19 -2.30 -10.47
C ILE A 253 -9.05 -3.52 -10.79
N GLN A 254 -8.54 -4.70 -10.44
CA GLN A 254 -9.19 -5.99 -10.62
C GLN A 254 -9.70 -6.49 -9.26
N LYS A 255 -10.95 -6.92 -9.19
CA LYS A 255 -11.53 -7.65 -8.06
C LYS A 255 -11.57 -9.15 -8.37
N TRP A 256 -11.06 -9.95 -7.44
CA TRP A 256 -11.07 -11.41 -7.50
C TRP A 256 -11.83 -11.97 -6.31
N SER A 257 -12.90 -12.71 -6.57
CA SER A 257 -13.61 -13.44 -5.51
C SER A 257 -12.78 -14.64 -5.03
N PRO A 258 -12.96 -15.13 -3.80
CA PRO A 258 -12.26 -16.30 -3.31
C PRO A 258 -12.41 -17.50 -4.26
N GLY A 259 -11.29 -18.07 -4.71
CA GLY A 259 -11.26 -19.21 -5.62
C GLY A 259 -11.61 -18.92 -7.08
N ALA A 260 -11.81 -17.64 -7.46
CA ALA A 260 -12.06 -17.27 -8.84
C ALA A 260 -10.84 -17.56 -9.74
N SER A 261 -11.09 -18.03 -10.96
CA SER A 261 -10.06 -18.23 -11.99
C SER A 261 -9.70 -16.97 -12.77
N SER A 262 -10.52 -15.92 -12.65
CA SER A 262 -10.34 -14.62 -13.30
C SER A 262 -10.89 -13.49 -12.45
N GLY A 263 -10.33 -12.30 -12.61
CA GLY A 263 -10.82 -11.07 -12.00
C GLY A 263 -11.87 -10.36 -12.85
N ILE A 264 -12.55 -9.41 -12.21
CA ILE A 264 -13.45 -8.44 -12.84
C ILE A 264 -12.83 -7.05 -12.68
N THR A 265 -12.73 -6.30 -13.77
CA THR A 265 -12.23 -4.92 -13.72
C THR A 265 -13.31 -4.03 -13.12
N ILE A 266 -13.00 -3.36 -12.01
CA ILE A 266 -13.94 -2.49 -11.30
C ILE A 266 -13.64 -0.99 -11.50
N ILE A 267 -12.39 -0.64 -11.83
CA ILE A 267 -11.93 0.73 -12.14
C ILE A 267 -10.93 0.65 -13.30
N GLY A 268 -10.96 1.62 -14.22
CA GLY A 268 -10.03 1.67 -15.36
C GLY A 268 -10.52 0.94 -16.62
N ASN A 269 -11.78 0.55 -16.69
CA ASN A 269 -12.38 -0.08 -17.87
C ASN A 269 -12.44 0.84 -19.11
N ASP A 270 -12.29 2.15 -18.92
CA ASP A 270 -12.25 3.16 -20.00
C ASP A 270 -10.83 3.38 -20.56
N GLY A 271 -9.89 2.48 -20.22
CA GLY A 271 -8.49 2.55 -20.62
C GLY A 271 -7.66 3.57 -19.84
N PRO A 272 -6.35 3.66 -20.13
CA PRO A 272 -5.46 4.61 -19.48
C PRO A 272 -5.79 6.05 -19.88
N GLY A 273 -5.57 6.98 -18.96
CA GLY A 273 -5.80 8.40 -19.22
C GLY A 273 -5.98 9.22 -17.95
N SER A 274 -6.54 10.43 -18.10
CA SER A 274 -6.70 11.41 -17.00
C SER A 274 -8.15 11.82 -16.76
N ARG A 275 -9.11 11.25 -17.48
CA ARG A 275 -10.55 11.47 -17.24
C ARG A 275 -10.97 10.82 -15.91
N PRO A 276 -12.19 11.13 -15.40
CA PRO A 276 -12.83 10.30 -14.38
C PRO A 276 -12.76 8.82 -14.75
N ASN A 277 -12.51 7.94 -13.77
CA ASN A 277 -12.38 6.48 -13.97
C ASN A 277 -11.18 6.00 -14.81
N GLN A 278 -10.33 6.91 -15.31
CA GLN A 278 -9.07 6.56 -15.95
C GLN A 278 -7.88 6.75 -14.99
N LEU A 279 -6.90 5.87 -15.11
CA LEU A 279 -5.67 5.88 -14.33
C LEU A 279 -4.45 5.97 -15.26
N LYS A 280 -3.32 6.40 -14.72
CA LYS A 280 -2.03 6.44 -15.40
C LYS A 280 -0.90 6.03 -14.44
N SER A 281 -0.45 4.79 -14.59
CA SER A 281 0.57 4.12 -13.80
C SER A 281 0.38 4.36 -12.29
N PRO A 282 -0.76 3.94 -11.71
CA PRO A 282 -1.08 4.16 -10.30
C PRO A 282 -0.24 3.27 -9.38
N PHE A 283 0.23 3.79 -8.25
CA PHE A 283 1.17 3.05 -7.38
C PHE A 283 0.58 2.56 -6.05
N GLY A 284 -0.36 3.30 -5.48
CA GLY A 284 -0.98 2.99 -4.18
C GLY A 284 -2.51 2.94 -4.27
N MET A 285 -3.11 2.12 -3.41
CA MET A 285 -4.57 1.97 -3.30
C MET A 285 -4.95 1.67 -1.84
N ARG A 286 -6.01 2.30 -1.34
CA ARG A 286 -6.53 2.06 0.00
C ARG A 286 -8.05 2.22 0.05
N PHE A 287 -8.71 1.40 0.86
CA PHE A 287 -10.14 1.55 1.15
C PHE A 287 -10.35 2.43 2.39
N ASP A 288 -11.41 3.24 2.38
CA ASP A 288 -11.94 3.84 3.62
C ASP A 288 -12.96 2.90 4.30
N SER A 289 -13.42 3.29 5.49
CA SER A 289 -14.41 2.54 6.28
C SER A 289 -15.80 2.44 5.62
N ASN A 290 -16.07 3.27 4.61
CA ASN A 290 -17.30 3.24 3.83
C ASN A 290 -17.18 2.39 2.55
N GLY A 291 -16.02 1.79 2.30
CA GLY A 291 -15.76 1.01 1.10
C GLY A 291 -15.33 1.83 -0.13
N ASN A 292 -15.12 3.15 0.01
CA ASN A 292 -14.59 3.95 -1.09
C ASN A 292 -13.12 3.58 -1.34
N ILE A 293 -12.70 3.62 -2.61
CA ILE A 293 -11.33 3.30 -3.02
C ILE A 293 -10.58 4.58 -3.31
N PHE A 294 -9.48 4.81 -2.60
CA PHE A 294 -8.55 5.90 -2.87
C PHE A 294 -7.35 5.35 -3.62
N VAL A 295 -6.96 6.01 -4.71
CA VAL A 295 -5.87 5.58 -5.58
C VAL A 295 -4.87 6.71 -5.75
N ALA A 296 -3.60 6.42 -5.48
CA ALA A 296 -2.48 7.26 -5.88
C ALA A 296 -2.24 7.09 -7.38
N ASP A 297 -2.86 7.98 -8.16
CA ASP A 297 -2.79 8.00 -9.63
C ASP A 297 -1.54 8.77 -10.05
N THR A 298 -0.40 8.11 -9.82
CA THR A 298 0.92 8.71 -9.68
C THR A 298 1.32 9.61 -10.85
N TYR A 299 1.16 9.14 -12.09
CA TYR A 299 1.56 9.91 -13.28
C TYR A 299 0.49 10.86 -13.82
N ASN A 300 -0.66 10.94 -13.13
CA ASN A 300 -1.61 12.04 -13.25
C ASN A 300 -1.47 13.05 -12.09
N TYR A 301 -0.50 12.86 -11.18
CA TYR A 301 -0.19 13.77 -10.07
C TYR A 301 -1.42 14.06 -9.19
N ARG A 302 -2.20 13.02 -8.87
CA ARG A 302 -3.45 13.17 -8.13
C ARG A 302 -3.74 11.96 -7.24
N ILE A 303 -4.57 12.18 -6.22
CA ILE A 303 -5.34 11.12 -5.57
C ILE A 303 -6.74 11.12 -6.16
N GLN A 304 -7.25 9.95 -6.54
CA GLN A 304 -8.64 9.76 -6.95
C GLN A 304 -9.39 8.94 -5.89
N LYS A 305 -10.56 9.43 -5.47
CA LYS A 305 -11.53 8.67 -4.69
C LYS A 305 -12.58 8.08 -5.63
N PHE A 306 -12.88 6.80 -5.51
CA PHE A 306 -13.96 6.10 -6.21
C PHE A 306 -14.99 5.66 -5.19
N THR A 307 -16.25 6.00 -5.46
CA THR A 307 -17.39 5.48 -4.68
C THR A 307 -18.05 4.38 -5.49
N CYS A 308 -17.95 3.17 -4.94
CA CYS A 308 -18.53 1.92 -5.39
C CYS A 308 -19.20 1.30 -4.15
#